data_AF-A0A0N5B5F5-F1
#
_entry.id   AF-A0A0N5B5F5-F1
#
_cell.length_a   1.000
_cell.length_b   1.000
_cell.length_c   1.000
_cell.angle_alpha   90.00
_cell.angle_beta   90.00
_cell.angle_gamma   90.00
#
_symmetry.space_group_name_H-M   'P 1'
#
loop_
_entity.id
_entity.type
_entity.pdbx_description
1 polymer ?
#
loop_
_entity_poly.entity_id
_entity_poly.type
_entity_poly.pdbx_seq_one_letter_code
_entity_poly.pdbx_strand_id
1 'polypeptide(L)'
;MQYMRLLLVPLNDTEYDYSSIAHFADSYGSNSYDYSSIAHFADSYGSNSSEPTFHLKKLTDKRVKLTGQEIRPTFLDLEWLYRAYCKNKFKPTVKCEKGFPKSDGSDYYNNRLCPYPFRGAFPLPTKQQFIFNALLNCTVEITVPNDKRIRIHVETVNCTNNNPCFEDDCLQIKYRPTMTNTALCLCGTLKNLTLRTLSNKALIQYKGKHEDDYAIVSYWLDK
;
A
#
# COMPACT_ATOMS: atom_id res chain seq x y z
N MET A 1 21.59 21.28 -13.28
CA MET A 1 20.66 20.17 -12.96
C MET A 1 19.27 20.77 -12.82
N GLN A 2 18.41 20.50 -13.81
CA GLN A 2 17.07 21.08 -13.90
C GLN A 2 16.11 20.12 -13.21
N TYR A 3 15.59 20.51 -12.06
CA TYR A 3 14.53 19.75 -11.38
C TYR A 3 13.34 19.66 -12.34
N MET A 4 12.86 18.44 -12.57
CA MET A 4 11.64 18.19 -13.31
C MET A 4 10.48 18.70 -12.47
N ARG A 5 10.05 19.93 -12.79
CA ARG A 5 8.86 20.57 -12.26
C ARG A 5 7.67 19.72 -12.69
N LEU A 6 7.14 18.88 -11.80
CA LEU A 6 5.83 18.27 -11.97
C LEU A 6 4.86 19.43 -12.21
N LEU A 7 4.35 19.54 -13.44
CA LEU A 7 3.39 20.56 -13.83
C LEU A 7 2.07 20.23 -13.11
N LEU A 8 1.96 20.69 -11.86
CA LEU A 8 0.67 21.00 -11.28
C LEU A 8 0.14 22.18 -12.09
N VAL A 9 -0.84 21.94 -12.97
CA VAL A 9 -1.56 23.01 -13.63
C VAL A 9 -2.52 23.60 -12.59
N PRO A 10 -2.33 24.84 -12.14
CA PRO A 10 -3.25 25.46 -11.19
C PRO A 10 -4.57 25.77 -11.91
N LEU A 11 -5.69 25.31 -11.36
CA LEU A 11 -7.02 25.74 -11.85
C LEU A 11 -7.60 26.92 -11.03
N ASN A 12 -7.03 27.22 -9.86
CA ASN A 12 -7.03 28.49 -9.11
C ASN A 12 -6.42 28.22 -7.71
N ASP A 13 -6.04 29.28 -6.98
CA ASP A 13 -5.15 29.30 -5.79
C ASP A 13 -5.53 28.41 -4.57
N THR A 14 -6.55 27.55 -4.64
CA THR A 14 -6.97 26.69 -3.52
C THR A 14 -7.36 25.26 -3.91
N GLU A 15 -7.24 24.84 -5.17
CA GLU A 15 -7.65 23.50 -5.59
C GLU A 15 -6.64 22.86 -6.56
N TYR A 16 -5.95 21.80 -6.11
CA TYR A 16 -5.06 21.00 -6.95
C TYR A 16 -5.85 19.87 -7.62
N ASP A 17 -5.91 19.88 -8.94
CA ASP A 17 -6.58 18.82 -9.70
C ASP A 17 -5.66 17.60 -9.92
N TYR A 18 -5.80 16.60 -9.05
CA TYR A 18 -5.14 15.29 -9.16
C TYR A 18 -5.66 14.44 -10.34
N SER A 19 -6.69 14.88 -11.08
CA SER A 19 -7.19 14.17 -12.27
C SER A 19 -6.12 14.08 -13.36
N SER A 20 -5.26 15.10 -13.47
CA SER A 20 -4.14 15.15 -14.42
C SER A 20 -3.06 14.10 -14.11
N ILE A 21 -2.76 13.89 -12.83
CA ILE A 21 -1.82 12.88 -12.33
C ILE A 21 -2.39 11.48 -12.51
N ALA A 22 -3.69 11.30 -12.27
CA ALA A 22 -4.40 10.05 -12.52
C ALA A 22 -4.40 9.71 -14.03
N HIS A 23 -4.65 10.70 -14.91
CA HIS A 23 -4.59 10.52 -16.36
C HIS A 23 -3.19 10.11 -16.85
N PHE A 24 -2.13 10.65 -16.25
CA PHE A 24 -0.75 10.28 -16.59
C PHE A 24 -0.39 8.87 -16.09
N ALA A 25 -0.82 8.49 -14.89
CA ALA A 25 -0.66 7.12 -14.37
C ALA A 25 -1.42 6.08 -15.22
N ASP A 26 -2.63 6.42 -15.67
CA ASP A 26 -3.46 5.59 -16.55
C ASP A 26 -2.84 5.44 -17.96
N SER A 27 -2.14 6.47 -18.46
CA SER A 27 -1.45 6.44 -19.77
C SER A 27 -0.32 5.40 -19.86
N TYR A 28 0.21 4.92 -18.73
CA TYR A 28 1.27 3.89 -18.69
C TYR A 28 0.76 2.49 -18.31
N GLY A 29 -0.56 2.30 -18.26
CA GLY A 29 -1.19 1.01 -17.96
C GLY A 29 -1.09 0.60 -16.48
N SER A 30 -0.70 1.53 -15.59
CA SER A 30 -0.69 1.32 -14.15
C SER A 30 -1.92 1.98 -13.54
N ASN A 31 -3.03 1.24 -13.45
CA ASN A 31 -4.27 1.63 -12.76
C ASN A 31 -4.07 1.81 -11.23
N SER A 32 -2.89 2.19 -10.74
CA SER A 32 -2.62 2.36 -9.31
C SER A 32 -1.65 3.49 -9.03
N TYR A 33 -2.19 4.69 -8.88
CA TYR A 33 -1.53 5.74 -8.12
C TYR A 33 -1.10 5.21 -6.75
N ASP A 34 0.15 5.51 -6.37
CA ASP A 34 0.72 5.14 -5.08
C ASP A 34 0.77 6.36 -4.17
N TYR A 35 -0.11 6.41 -3.17
CA TYR A 35 -0.13 7.51 -2.20
C TYR A 35 1.15 7.57 -1.37
N SER A 36 1.89 6.47 -1.30
CA SER A 36 3.15 6.38 -0.57
C SER A 36 4.39 6.54 -1.47
N SER A 37 4.22 6.97 -2.73
CA SER A 37 5.34 7.36 -3.60
C SER A 37 6.23 8.40 -2.90
N ILE A 38 7.56 8.28 -3.06
CA ILE A 38 8.51 9.27 -2.56
C ILE A 38 8.34 10.64 -3.23
N ALA A 39 7.68 10.67 -4.40
CA ALA A 39 7.35 11.89 -5.12
C ALA A 39 5.99 12.48 -4.69
N HIS A 40 5.26 11.84 -3.77
CA HIS A 40 3.99 12.35 -3.26
C HIS A 40 4.20 13.27 -2.07
N PHE A 41 3.78 14.53 -2.20
CA PHE A 41 3.83 15.51 -1.10
C PHE A 41 3.02 15.07 0.11
N ALA A 42 3.44 15.50 1.31
CA ALA A 42 2.66 15.37 2.53
C ALA A 42 1.31 16.10 2.41
N ASP A 43 0.32 15.65 3.16
CA ASP A 43 -1.02 16.24 3.17
C ASP A 43 -1.06 17.65 3.73
N SER A 44 -0.05 18.07 4.49
CA SER A 44 0.13 19.44 4.99
C SER A 44 1.01 20.32 4.09
N TYR A 45 1.45 19.84 2.93
CA TYR A 45 2.38 20.61 2.08
C TYR A 45 1.78 21.96 1.67
N GLY A 46 2.55 23.03 1.89
CA GLY A 46 2.13 24.40 1.62
C GLY A 46 1.21 25.02 2.67
N SER A 47 0.88 24.30 3.75
CA SER A 47 0.08 24.84 4.85
C SER A 47 0.90 25.79 5.74
N ASN A 48 0.29 26.89 6.17
CA ASN A 48 0.83 27.78 7.21
C ASN A 48 0.43 27.30 8.63
N SER A 49 -0.34 26.21 8.72
CA SER A 49 -0.75 25.57 9.97
C SER A 49 -0.46 24.07 9.89
N SER A 50 -0.83 23.32 10.94
CA SER A 50 -0.78 21.86 10.91
C SER A 50 -1.97 21.21 10.19
N GLU A 51 -2.84 22.01 9.55
CA GLU A 51 -4.02 21.49 8.86
C GLU A 51 -3.66 20.91 7.48
N PRO A 52 -4.26 19.78 7.08
CA PRO A 52 -4.09 19.23 5.74
C PRO A 52 -4.61 20.18 4.66
N THR A 53 -3.85 20.32 3.58
CA THR A 53 -4.20 21.06 2.36
C THR A 53 -4.97 20.21 1.35
N PHE A 54 -4.99 18.89 1.52
CA PHE A 54 -5.84 17.99 0.75
C PHE A 54 -6.30 16.77 1.56
N HIS A 55 -7.31 16.06 1.04
CA HIS A 55 -7.82 14.83 1.62
C HIS A 55 -7.98 13.73 0.57
N LEU A 56 -7.73 12.48 0.97
CA LEU A 56 -7.89 11.32 0.09
C LEU A 56 -9.36 10.95 -0.06
N LYS A 57 -10.01 11.35 -1.16
CA LYS A 57 -11.45 11.11 -1.41
C LYS A 57 -11.89 9.64 -1.25
N LYS A 58 -11.04 8.68 -1.61
CA LYS A 58 -11.33 7.23 -1.52
C LYS A 58 -10.99 6.63 -0.14
N LEU A 59 -10.29 7.36 0.72
CA LEU A 59 -9.90 6.94 2.06
C LEU A 59 -10.34 8.04 3.03
N THR A 60 -11.62 8.02 3.38
CA THR A 60 -12.26 9.08 4.17
C THR A 60 -11.87 9.06 5.66
N ASP A 61 -11.19 8.01 6.11
CA ASP A 61 -10.72 7.91 7.49
C ASP A 61 -9.47 8.76 7.69
N LYS A 62 -9.63 9.91 8.35
CA LYS A 62 -8.55 10.87 8.63
C LYS A 62 -7.41 10.29 9.49
N ARG A 63 -7.60 9.12 10.12
CA ARG A 63 -6.54 8.44 10.88
C ARG A 63 -5.53 7.74 9.97
N VAL A 64 -5.87 7.53 8.70
CA VAL A 64 -4.99 6.91 7.70
C VAL A 64 -4.02 7.96 7.17
N LYS A 65 -2.73 7.74 7.40
CA LYS A 65 -1.63 8.66 7.05
C LYS A 65 -0.73 7.97 6.03
N LEU A 66 -0.86 8.26 4.73
CA LEU A 66 -0.13 7.52 3.67
C LEU A 66 0.88 8.36 2.89
N THR A 67 0.73 9.67 2.91
CA THR A 67 1.38 10.61 1.98
C THR A 67 2.55 11.34 2.64
N GLY A 68 3.56 11.74 1.85
CA GLY A 68 4.69 12.51 2.34
C GLY A 68 5.79 11.67 2.98
N GLN A 69 5.95 10.42 2.57
CA GLN A 69 7.04 9.58 3.08
C GLN A 69 8.34 9.97 2.38
N GLU A 70 9.41 10.11 3.15
CA GLU A 70 10.77 10.43 2.65
C GLU A 70 11.77 9.30 2.95
N ILE A 71 11.27 8.08 3.23
CA ILE A 71 12.08 6.95 3.69
C ILE A 71 12.84 6.33 2.52
N ARG A 72 12.11 5.93 1.45
CA ARG A 72 12.69 5.35 0.24
C ARG A 72 11.69 5.30 -0.92
N PRO A 73 12.16 5.19 -2.18
CA PRO A 73 11.28 4.94 -3.33
C PRO A 73 10.45 3.66 -3.14
N THR A 74 9.17 3.70 -3.54
CA THR A 74 8.33 2.50 -3.62
C THR A 74 8.70 1.67 -4.85
N PHE A 75 8.14 0.47 -4.95
CA PHE A 75 8.30 -0.34 -6.15
C PHE A 75 7.87 0.42 -7.42
N LEU A 76 6.76 1.17 -7.36
CA LEU A 76 6.25 1.93 -8.51
C LEU A 76 7.14 3.13 -8.87
N ASP A 77 7.77 3.78 -7.90
CA ASP A 77 8.75 4.84 -8.17
C ASP A 77 9.95 4.30 -8.96
N LEU A 78 10.46 3.14 -8.54
CA LEU A 78 11.56 2.46 -9.22
C LEU A 78 11.15 1.91 -10.58
N GLU A 79 9.93 1.39 -10.71
CA GLU A 79 9.37 0.94 -11.99
C GLU A 79 9.29 2.11 -12.98
N TRP A 80 8.82 3.26 -12.52
CA TRP A 80 8.73 4.46 -13.34
C TRP A 80 10.10 4.94 -13.78
N LEU A 81 11.07 5.04 -12.86
CA LEU A 81 12.46 5.38 -13.18
C LEU A 81 13.05 4.40 -14.21
N TYR A 82 12.83 3.10 -14.02
CA TYR A 82 13.29 2.08 -14.96
C TYR A 82 12.69 2.28 -16.35
N ARG A 83 11.37 2.51 -16.44
CA ARG A 83 10.67 2.69 -17.73
C ARG A 83 11.08 3.98 -18.42
N ALA A 84 11.19 5.08 -17.68
CA ALA A 84 11.51 6.40 -18.21
C ALA A 84 12.96 6.50 -18.68
N TYR A 85 13.90 5.84 -17.98
CA TYR A 85 15.34 6.05 -18.23
C TYR A 85 16.10 4.78 -18.60
N CYS A 86 15.84 3.64 -17.96
CA CYS A 86 16.70 2.46 -18.03
C CYS A 86 16.33 1.47 -19.16
N LYS A 87 15.03 1.34 -19.49
CA LYS A 87 14.50 0.29 -20.39
C LYS A 87 15.21 0.21 -21.74
N ASN A 88 15.60 1.35 -22.32
CA ASN A 88 16.27 1.42 -23.62
C ASN A 88 17.80 1.47 -23.52
N LYS A 89 18.35 1.55 -22.29
CA LYS A 89 19.79 1.67 -22.03
C LYS A 89 20.41 0.37 -21.53
N PHE A 90 19.62 -0.48 -20.87
CA PHE A 90 20.09 -1.70 -20.24
C PHE A 90 19.21 -2.89 -20.66
N LYS A 91 19.86 -4.00 -21.07
CA LYS A 91 19.16 -5.27 -21.28
C LYS A 91 19.10 -6.02 -19.94
N PRO A 92 17.91 -6.31 -19.39
CA PRO A 92 17.81 -7.04 -18.14
C PRO A 92 18.40 -8.45 -18.30
N THR A 93 19.28 -8.83 -17.39
CA THR A 93 19.93 -10.15 -17.36
C THR A 93 19.10 -11.20 -16.64
N VAL A 94 18.18 -10.77 -15.77
CA VAL A 94 17.30 -11.64 -14.98
C VAL A 94 15.89 -11.58 -15.55
N LYS A 95 15.30 -12.75 -15.80
CA LYS A 95 13.87 -12.89 -16.13
C LYS A 95 13.07 -13.04 -14.83
N CYS A 96 12.34 -12.02 -14.44
CA CYS A 96 11.34 -12.12 -13.39
C CYS A 96 9.96 -12.39 -14.01
N GLU A 97 9.22 -13.38 -13.51
CA GLU A 97 7.82 -13.59 -13.94
C GLU A 97 6.93 -12.40 -13.54
N LYS A 98 7.21 -11.79 -12.37
CA LYS A 98 6.61 -10.56 -11.85
C LYS A 98 7.62 -9.81 -10.99
N GLY A 99 7.74 -8.49 -11.15
CA GLY A 99 8.63 -7.64 -10.33
C GLY A 99 10.03 -7.41 -10.90
N PHE A 100 10.91 -6.79 -10.09
CA PHE A 100 12.33 -6.60 -10.38
C PHE A 100 13.18 -7.51 -9.49
N PRO A 101 14.36 -7.99 -9.96
CA PRO A 101 15.26 -8.79 -9.16
C PRO A 101 15.72 -8.01 -7.93
N LYS A 102 15.62 -8.62 -6.75
CA LYS A 102 16.24 -8.07 -5.54
C LYS A 102 17.76 -8.22 -5.67
N SER A 103 18.51 -7.13 -5.44
CA SER A 103 19.96 -7.12 -5.64
C SER A 103 20.75 -7.93 -4.61
N ASP A 104 20.14 -8.25 -3.47
CA ASP A 104 20.81 -8.90 -2.32
C ASP A 104 20.42 -10.37 -2.12
N GLY A 105 19.50 -10.92 -2.94
CA GLY A 105 19.08 -12.32 -2.86
C GLY A 105 18.43 -12.74 -1.53
N SER A 106 18.08 -11.81 -0.64
CA SER A 106 17.58 -12.16 0.69
C SER A 106 16.08 -12.46 0.66
N ASP A 107 15.71 -13.64 1.18
CA ASP A 107 14.30 -14.03 1.38
C ASP A 107 13.62 -13.10 2.39
N TYR A 108 12.40 -12.64 2.06
CA TYR A 108 11.61 -11.75 2.93
C TYR A 108 11.01 -12.49 4.15
N TYR A 109 11.21 -13.80 4.25
CA TYR A 109 10.56 -14.66 5.23
C TYR A 109 11.48 -14.87 6.43
N ASN A 110 11.22 -14.13 7.51
CA ASN A 110 11.97 -14.26 8.76
C ASN A 110 11.36 -15.35 9.67
N ASN A 111 12.23 -16.01 10.43
CA ASN A 111 12.08 -17.32 11.09
C ASN A 111 11.04 -17.50 12.23
N ARG A 112 10.05 -16.61 12.41
CA ARG A 112 8.91 -16.89 13.32
C ARG A 112 7.77 -17.49 12.51
N LEU A 113 7.29 -18.67 12.93
CA LEU A 113 6.16 -19.36 12.31
C LEU A 113 4.96 -18.40 12.34
N CYS A 114 4.60 -17.84 11.18
CA CYS A 114 3.33 -17.14 11.11
C CYS A 114 2.22 -18.15 11.44
N PRO A 115 1.30 -17.84 12.37
CA PRO A 115 0.19 -18.73 12.71
C PRO A 115 -0.69 -19.06 11.48
N TYR A 116 -0.67 -18.19 10.48
CA TYR A 116 -1.34 -18.34 9.20
C TYR A 116 -0.29 -18.32 8.07
N PRO A 117 0.51 -19.39 7.90
CA PRO A 117 1.39 -19.47 6.74
C PRO A 117 0.54 -19.46 5.48
N PHE A 118 1.08 -18.98 4.35
CA PHE A 118 0.46 -18.89 3.01
C PHE A 118 -0.71 -19.88 2.84
N ARG A 119 -1.93 -19.41 3.11
CA ARG A 119 -3.17 -20.19 2.97
C ARG A 119 -4.00 -19.50 1.93
N GLY A 120 -4.04 -20.05 0.71
CA GLY A 120 -5.08 -19.72 -0.25
C GLY A 120 -6.42 -19.95 0.42
N ALA A 121 -7.01 -18.87 0.94
CA ALA A 121 -8.26 -18.93 1.68
C ALA A 121 -9.40 -19.19 0.69
N PHE A 122 -9.62 -20.47 0.38
CA PHE A 122 -10.75 -20.93 -0.41
C PHE A 122 -12.06 -20.41 0.22
N PRO A 123 -13.07 -20.08 -0.60
CA PRO A 123 -14.26 -19.36 -0.16
C PRO A 123 -14.99 -20.12 0.94
N LEU A 124 -14.83 -19.69 2.18
CA LEU A 124 -15.71 -20.10 3.27
C LEU A 124 -16.90 -19.12 3.28
N PRO A 125 -18.16 -19.60 3.32
CA PRO A 125 -19.35 -18.74 3.36
C PRO A 125 -19.46 -17.88 4.62
N THR A 126 -18.53 -18.04 5.56
CA THR A 126 -18.51 -17.39 6.87
C THR A 126 -17.38 -16.37 6.99
N LYS A 127 -17.61 -15.34 7.81
CA LYS A 127 -16.61 -14.36 8.22
C LYS A 127 -15.41 -15.08 8.83
N GLN A 128 -14.21 -14.81 8.31
CA GLN A 128 -12.93 -15.31 8.80
C GLN A 128 -12.16 -14.17 9.48
N GLN A 129 -11.23 -14.52 10.37
CA GLN A 129 -10.46 -13.55 11.15
C GLN A 129 -8.99 -13.96 11.24
N PHE A 130 -8.11 -12.97 11.13
CA PHE A 130 -6.70 -13.05 11.45
C PHE A 130 -6.43 -12.20 12.68
N ILE A 131 -5.73 -12.79 13.65
CA ILE A 131 -5.25 -12.12 14.84
C ILE A 131 -3.73 -12.12 14.75
N PHE A 132 -3.16 -10.93 14.58
CA PHE A 132 -1.72 -10.71 14.60
C PHE A 132 -1.35 -10.01 15.90
N ASN A 133 -0.27 -10.45 16.55
CA ASN A 133 0.14 -9.93 17.84
C ASN A 133 1.67 -10.01 18.00
N ALA A 134 2.19 -9.15 18.87
CA ALA A 134 3.58 -9.09 19.29
C ALA A 134 4.57 -8.89 18.12
N LEU A 135 5.84 -9.21 18.39
CA LEU A 135 6.95 -9.26 17.45
C LEU A 135 6.76 -10.38 16.40
N LEU A 136 5.82 -10.19 15.49
CA LEU A 136 5.52 -11.10 14.40
C LEU A 136 5.72 -10.40 13.06
N ASN A 137 6.39 -11.06 12.12
CA ASN A 137 6.42 -10.70 10.71
C ASN A 137 5.67 -11.78 9.94
N CYS A 138 4.49 -11.45 9.42
CA CYS A 138 3.64 -12.39 8.71
C CYS A 138 3.10 -11.79 7.42
N THR A 139 3.03 -12.60 6.37
CA THR A 139 2.34 -12.28 5.13
C THR A 139 1.31 -13.36 4.82
N VAL A 140 0.08 -12.95 4.54
CA VAL A 140 -1.05 -13.82 4.19
C VAL A 140 -1.62 -13.38 2.84
N GLU A 141 -1.75 -14.32 1.89
CA GLU A 141 -2.50 -14.11 0.65
C GLU A 141 -3.89 -14.73 0.76
N ILE A 142 -4.92 -13.94 0.52
CA ILE A 142 -6.31 -14.40 0.39
C ILE A 142 -6.60 -14.53 -1.11
N THR A 143 -7.12 -15.67 -1.56
CA THR A 143 -7.53 -15.89 -2.96
C THR A 143 -8.93 -16.50 -3.01
N VAL A 144 -9.84 -15.87 -3.73
CA VAL A 144 -11.21 -16.34 -4.01
C VAL A 144 -11.38 -16.64 -5.51
N PRO A 145 -12.50 -17.25 -5.96
CA PRO A 145 -12.74 -17.51 -7.38
C PRO A 145 -12.67 -16.23 -8.24
N ASN A 146 -12.33 -16.37 -9.53
CA ASN A 146 -11.93 -15.29 -10.44
C ASN A 146 -13.01 -14.21 -10.71
N ASP A 147 -14.25 -14.40 -10.26
CA ASP A 147 -15.38 -13.46 -10.37
C ASP A 147 -15.78 -12.82 -9.02
N LYS A 148 -15.14 -13.23 -7.91
CA LYS A 148 -15.46 -12.77 -6.57
C LYS A 148 -14.49 -11.70 -6.09
N ARG A 149 -14.95 -10.92 -5.11
CA ARG A 149 -14.15 -9.93 -4.39
C ARG A 149 -14.19 -10.24 -2.91
N ILE A 150 -13.22 -9.71 -2.19
CA ILE A 150 -13.05 -9.88 -0.76
C ILE A 150 -13.40 -8.55 -0.11
N ARG A 151 -14.24 -8.59 0.92
CA ARG A 151 -14.41 -7.48 1.84
C ARG A 151 -13.46 -7.71 3.01
N ILE A 152 -12.60 -6.73 3.27
CA ILE A 152 -11.62 -6.75 4.36
C ILE A 152 -12.06 -5.69 5.37
N HIS A 153 -12.14 -6.08 6.63
CA HIS A 153 -12.51 -5.24 7.75
C HIS A 153 -11.42 -5.30 8.81
N VAL A 154 -10.72 -4.19 8.98
CA VAL A 154 -9.75 -4.00 10.05
C VAL A 154 -10.54 -3.59 11.29
N GLU A 155 -10.70 -4.54 12.21
CA GLU A 155 -11.42 -4.34 13.46
C GLU A 155 -10.63 -3.39 14.35
N THR A 156 -9.33 -3.66 14.50
CA THR A 156 -8.42 -2.81 15.25
C THR A 156 -6.97 -3.00 14.78
N VAL A 157 -6.21 -1.93 14.84
CA VAL A 157 -4.75 -1.89 14.76
C VAL A 157 -4.28 -1.10 15.96
N ASN A 158 -3.28 -1.62 16.67
CA ASN A 158 -2.59 -0.90 17.72
C ASN A 158 -1.10 -1.18 17.60
N CYS A 159 -0.37 -0.21 17.07
CA CYS A 159 1.05 -0.29 16.82
C CYS A 159 1.69 1.09 17.06
N THR A 160 3.00 1.20 16.92
CA THR A 160 3.69 2.50 16.91
C THR A 160 3.06 3.44 15.88
N ASN A 161 2.77 4.67 16.29
CA ASN A 161 2.21 5.70 15.42
C ASN A 161 3.32 6.42 14.65
N ASN A 162 3.26 6.35 13.33
CA ASN A 162 4.11 7.10 12.40
C ASN A 162 3.25 8.06 11.57
N ASN A 163 3.89 9.09 11.03
CA ASN A 163 3.27 9.98 10.06
C ASN A 163 4.27 10.32 8.94
N PRO A 164 4.09 9.79 7.71
CA PRO A 164 3.07 8.80 7.33
C PRO A 164 3.35 7.38 7.85
N CYS A 165 2.34 6.51 7.81
CA CYS A 165 2.52 5.07 7.88
C CYS A 165 3.06 4.56 6.54
N PHE A 166 4.15 3.80 6.58
CA PHE A 166 4.77 3.25 5.39
C PHE A 166 4.88 1.71 5.45
N GLU A 167 5.52 1.11 4.45
CA GLU A 167 5.83 -0.33 4.46
C GLU A 167 6.52 -0.70 5.78
N ASP A 168 6.22 -1.90 6.31
CA ASP A 168 6.77 -2.41 7.56
C ASP A 168 6.38 -1.67 8.87
N ASP A 169 5.41 -0.74 8.82
CA ASP A 169 5.01 0.05 10.00
C ASP A 169 3.86 -0.50 10.84
N CYS A 170 3.25 -1.63 10.44
CA CYS A 170 2.45 -2.53 11.29
C CYS A 170 1.56 -3.41 10.42
N LEU A 171 0.63 -2.83 9.65
CA LEU A 171 -0.30 -3.59 8.82
C LEU A 171 -0.36 -2.98 7.41
N GLN A 172 0.00 -3.77 6.39
CA GLN A 172 -0.12 -3.43 4.99
C GLN A 172 -1.17 -4.31 4.31
N ILE A 173 -2.08 -3.71 3.55
CA ILE A 173 -3.13 -4.42 2.81
C ILE A 173 -3.05 -4.03 1.34
N LYS A 174 -2.63 -4.98 0.50
CA LYS A 174 -2.68 -4.86 -0.96
C LYS A 174 -3.97 -5.47 -1.47
N TYR A 175 -4.83 -4.64 -2.03
CA TYR A 175 -6.19 -5.00 -2.44
C TYR A 175 -6.46 -4.75 -3.94
N ARG A 176 -5.43 -4.35 -4.69
CA ARG A 176 -5.49 -4.08 -6.13
C ARG A 176 -4.97 -5.28 -6.94
N PRO A 177 -5.35 -5.43 -8.24
CA PRO A 177 -5.06 -6.63 -9.01
C PRO A 177 -3.56 -6.91 -9.23
N THR A 178 -2.75 -5.86 -9.43
CA THR A 178 -1.31 -6.01 -9.68
C THR A 178 -0.49 -6.20 -8.41
N MET A 179 -1.01 -5.72 -7.27
CA MET A 179 -0.29 -5.66 -5.98
C MET A 179 1.07 -4.95 -6.04
N THR A 180 1.31 -4.16 -7.08
CA THR A 180 2.58 -3.46 -7.31
C THR A 180 2.72 -2.19 -6.48
N ASN A 181 1.62 -1.52 -6.15
CA ASN A 181 1.63 -0.36 -5.27
C ASN A 181 1.80 -0.75 -3.80
N THR A 182 2.23 0.21 -2.98
CA THR A 182 2.29 0.08 -1.53
C THR A 182 0.89 -0.12 -0.92
N ALA A 183 -0.14 0.41 -1.58
CA ALA A 183 -1.56 0.25 -1.23
C ALA A 183 -1.94 0.92 0.10
N LEU A 184 -2.41 0.17 1.10
CA LEU A 184 -2.85 0.71 2.38
C LEU A 184 -1.92 0.26 3.51
N CYS A 185 -1.13 1.18 4.04
CA CYS A 185 -0.34 0.98 5.25
C CYS A 185 -1.04 1.63 6.45
N LEU A 186 -1.15 0.89 7.55
CA LEU A 186 -1.81 1.29 8.79
C LEU A 186 -0.83 1.12 9.95
N CYS A 187 -0.78 2.12 10.83
CA CYS A 187 0.08 2.19 12.01
C CYS A 187 -0.58 3.08 13.07
N GLY A 188 -0.11 3.08 14.31
CA GLY A 188 -0.81 3.77 15.41
C GLY A 188 -2.06 3.01 15.88
N THR A 189 -3.05 3.73 16.39
CA THR A 189 -4.31 3.16 16.88
C THR A 189 -5.47 3.47 15.94
N LEU A 190 -5.99 2.46 15.24
CA LEU A 190 -7.14 2.59 14.33
C LEU A 190 -8.15 1.48 14.59
N LYS A 191 -9.43 1.76 14.33
CA LYS A 191 -10.53 0.80 14.48
C LYS A 191 -11.58 0.97 13.40
N ASN A 192 -12.26 -0.12 13.04
CA ASN A 192 -13.43 -0.13 12.16
C ASN A 192 -13.18 0.42 10.74
N LEU A 193 -12.06 0.06 10.11
CA LEU A 193 -11.80 0.41 8.72
C LEU A 193 -12.24 -0.73 7.80
N THR A 194 -13.00 -0.43 6.75
CA THR A 194 -13.46 -1.44 5.79
C THR A 194 -13.05 -1.06 4.38
N LEU A 195 -12.59 -2.05 3.61
CA LEU A 195 -12.28 -1.87 2.20
C LEU A 195 -12.70 -3.09 1.37
N ARG A 196 -12.90 -2.86 0.08
CA ARG A 196 -13.26 -3.88 -0.91
C ARG A 196 -12.09 -4.08 -1.86
N THR A 197 -11.71 -5.34 -2.12
CA THR A 197 -10.70 -5.62 -3.13
C THR A 197 -11.19 -5.29 -4.53
N LEU A 198 -10.26 -4.94 -5.42
CA LEU A 198 -10.54 -4.74 -6.84
C LEU A 198 -10.36 -6.03 -7.66
N SER A 199 -9.77 -7.06 -7.05
CA SER A 199 -9.54 -8.39 -7.64
C SER A 199 -10.05 -9.51 -6.73
N ASN A 200 -9.89 -10.74 -7.18
CA ASN A 200 -10.14 -11.96 -6.39
C ASN A 200 -9.01 -12.29 -5.41
N LYS A 201 -8.03 -11.40 -5.24
CA LYS A 201 -6.91 -11.58 -4.34
C LYS A 201 -6.69 -10.39 -3.43
N ALA A 202 -6.12 -10.66 -2.26
CA ALA A 202 -5.55 -9.66 -1.36
C ALA A 202 -4.28 -10.19 -0.71
N LEU A 203 -3.34 -9.30 -0.43
CA LEU A 203 -2.16 -9.58 0.40
C LEU A 203 -2.27 -8.75 1.68
N ILE A 204 -2.14 -9.41 2.83
CA ILE A 204 -2.09 -8.76 4.14
C ILE A 204 -0.74 -9.05 4.74
N GLN A 205 0.01 -8.02 5.08
CA GLN A 205 1.31 -8.14 5.73
C GLN A 205 1.24 -7.46 7.10
N TYR A 206 1.67 -8.18 8.13
CA TYR A 206 1.79 -7.66 9.48
C TYR A 206 3.26 -7.69 9.91
N LYS A 207 3.73 -6.61 10.52
CA LYS A 207 5.05 -6.50 11.12
C LYS A 207 4.99 -5.73 12.44
N GLY A 208 4.86 -6.47 13.54
CA GLY A 208 4.96 -5.89 14.88
C GLY A 208 6.41 -5.60 15.27
N LYS A 209 6.63 -4.48 15.93
CA LYS A 209 7.91 -3.97 16.44
C LYS A 209 8.01 -4.05 17.97
N HIS A 210 6.89 -4.26 18.67
CA HIS A 210 6.80 -4.42 20.12
C HIS A 210 5.93 -5.63 20.50
N GLU A 211 6.07 -6.12 21.72
CA GLU A 211 5.29 -7.27 22.23
C GLU A 211 3.79 -6.95 22.41
N ASP A 212 3.44 -5.67 22.57
CA ASP A 212 2.08 -5.17 22.71
C ASP A 212 1.46 -4.68 21.38
N ASP A 213 2.21 -4.75 20.27
CA ASP A 213 1.67 -4.47 18.94
C ASP A 213 0.65 -5.55 18.55
N TYR A 214 -0.47 -5.16 17.94
CA TYR A 214 -1.44 -6.12 17.41
C TYR A 214 -2.32 -5.54 16.28
N ALA A 215 -2.86 -6.44 15.47
CA ALA A 215 -3.87 -6.14 14.47
C ALA A 215 -4.89 -7.28 14.37
N ILE A 216 -6.18 -6.92 14.34
CA ILE A 216 -7.28 -7.86 14.14
C ILE A 216 -7.97 -7.51 12.83
N VAL A 217 -7.93 -8.45 11.89
CA VAL A 217 -8.46 -8.26 10.54
C VAL A 217 -9.43 -9.38 10.21
N SER A 218 -10.65 -9.01 9.87
CA SER A 218 -11.67 -9.92 9.40
C SER A 218 -11.87 -9.81 7.90
N TYR A 219 -12.24 -10.91 7.25
CA TYR A 219 -12.55 -10.92 5.82
C TYR A 219 -13.67 -11.89 5.47
N TRP A 220 -14.38 -11.62 4.38
CA TRP A 220 -15.44 -12.45 3.83
C TRP A 220 -15.63 -12.17 2.34
N LEU A 221 -16.36 -13.05 1.65
CA LEU A 221 -16.80 -12.79 0.29
C LEU A 221 -17.68 -11.56 0.24
N ASP A 222 -17.31 -10.62 -0.62
CA ASP A 222 -18.12 -9.45 -0.88
C ASP A 222 -19.38 -9.87 -1.66
N LYS A 223 -20.55 -9.58 -1.08
CA LYS A 223 -21.86 -9.90 -1.66
C LYS A 223 -22.21 -8.95 -2.80
#